data_AF-A0A344WCS3-F1
#
_entry.id   AF-A0A344WCS3-F1
#
_cell.length_a   1.000
_cell.length_b   1.000
_cell.length_c   1.000
_cell.angle_alpha   90.00
_cell.angle_beta   90.00
_cell.angle_gamma   90.00
#
_symmetry.space_group_name_H-M   'P 1'
#
loop_
_entity.id
_entity.type
_entity.pdbx_description
1 polymer ?
#
loop_
_entity_poly.entity_id
_entity_poly.type
_entity_poly.pdbx_seq_one_letter_code
_entity_poly.pdbx_strand_id
1 'polypeptide(L)'
;MASAYVKEMTRVADALDGVTDEASARAAAAEIRTAALGMKNLTEALEGSGMKQVEAAAALSARAQDIGAAQMRIMARMNELQQNNPELAGLVGEEIDRLSD
;
A
#
# COMPACT_ATOMS: atom_id res chain seq x y z
N MET A 1 12.14 9.91 -0.67
CA MET A 1 11.96 8.63 -1.39
C MET A 1 11.50 7.53 -0.45
N ALA A 2 12.38 6.88 0.33
CA ALA A 2 11.96 5.78 1.21
C ALA A 2 10.86 6.18 2.23
N SER A 3 10.97 7.37 2.85
CA SER A 3 9.90 7.89 3.73
C SER A 3 8.58 8.16 3.01
N ALA A 4 8.61 8.52 1.73
CA ALA A 4 7.39 8.73 0.94
C ALA A 4 6.77 7.38 0.56
N TYR A 5 7.59 6.39 0.20
CA TYR A 5 7.12 5.02 -0.05
C TYR A 5 6.46 4.41 1.19
N VAL A 6 7.11 4.50 2.37
CA VAL A 6 6.52 4.11 3.66
C VAL A 6 5.21 4.84 3.94
N LYS A 7 5.13 6.14 3.63
CA LYS A 7 3.92 6.93 3.82
C LYS A 7 2.77 6.40 2.95
N GLU A 8 3.01 6.09 1.68
CA GLU A 8 1.96 5.53 0.82
C GLU A 8 1.53 4.13 1.29
N MET A 9 2.46 3.28 1.73
CA MET A 9 2.11 1.98 2.33
C MET A 9 1.28 2.12 3.63
N THR A 10 1.62 3.12 4.45
CA THR A 10 0.86 3.43 5.67
C THR A 10 -0.54 3.92 5.31
N ARG A 11 -0.67 4.74 4.26
CA ARG A 11 -1.97 5.20 3.75
C ARG A 11 -2.85 4.05 3.28
N VAL A 12 -2.29 3.04 2.63
CA VAL A 12 -3.01 1.80 2.26
C VAL A 12 -3.49 1.08 3.53
N ALA A 13 -2.62 0.89 4.52
CA ALA A 13 -2.98 0.22 5.76
C ALA A 13 -4.10 0.97 6.51
N ASP A 14 -3.99 2.29 6.63
CA ASP A 14 -4.98 3.14 7.30
C ASP A 14 -6.32 3.16 6.55
N ALA A 15 -6.30 3.13 5.22
CA ALA A 15 -7.52 3.02 4.41
C ALA A 15 -8.25 1.70 4.67
N LEU A 16 -7.53 0.58 4.76
CA LEU A 16 -8.11 -0.72 5.10
C LEU A 16 -8.63 -0.77 6.53
N ASP A 17 -7.96 -0.13 7.49
CA ASP A 17 -8.43 -0.03 8.88
C ASP A 17 -9.78 0.68 9.00
N GLY A 18 -10.12 1.56 8.05
CA GLY A 18 -11.37 2.31 8.02
C GLY A 18 -12.54 1.58 7.37
N VAL A 19 -12.36 0.37 6.86
CA VAL A 19 -13.42 -0.37 6.14
C VAL A 19 -14.38 -1.03 7.13
N THR A 20 -15.61 -0.50 7.21
CA THR A 20 -16.68 -1.03 8.07
C THR A 20 -17.97 -1.35 7.33
N ASP A 21 -18.11 -0.85 6.10
CA ASP A 21 -19.29 -0.98 5.25
C ASP A 21 -18.91 -0.79 3.78
N GLU A 22 -19.89 -0.89 2.87
CA GLU A 22 -19.65 -0.75 1.43
C GLU A 22 -19.15 0.64 1.04
N ALA A 23 -19.67 1.71 1.67
CA ALA A 23 -19.29 3.08 1.33
C ALA A 23 -17.82 3.34 1.71
N SER A 24 -17.41 2.93 2.90
CA SER A 24 -16.03 2.99 3.36
C SER A 24 -15.10 2.06 2.57
N ALA A 25 -15.55 0.87 2.15
CA ALA A 25 -14.78 -0.01 1.27
C ALA A 25 -14.50 0.64 -0.09
N ARG A 26 -15.51 1.28 -0.71
CA ARG A 26 -15.33 2.01 -1.97
C ARG A 26 -14.40 3.20 -1.83
N ALA A 27 -14.50 3.93 -0.71
CA ALA A 27 -13.58 5.03 -0.40
C ALA A 27 -12.15 4.52 -0.20
N ALA A 28 -11.98 3.43 0.56
CA ALA A 28 -10.69 2.79 0.78
C ALA A 28 -10.08 2.32 -0.54
N ALA A 29 -10.85 1.69 -1.43
CA ALA A 29 -10.38 1.30 -2.76
C ALA A 29 -9.82 2.49 -3.57
N ALA A 30 -10.51 3.64 -3.55
CA ALA A 30 -10.03 4.85 -4.23
C ALA A 30 -8.74 5.41 -3.61
N GLU A 31 -8.62 5.37 -2.28
CA GLU A 31 -7.42 5.78 -1.55
C GLU A 31 -6.24 4.84 -1.83
N ILE A 32 -6.47 3.52 -1.83
CA ILE A 32 -5.47 2.50 -2.16
C ILE A 32 -4.95 2.70 -3.57
N ARG A 33 -5.84 2.95 -4.54
CA ARG A 33 -5.45 3.26 -5.92
C ARG A 33 -4.57 4.51 -6.00
N THR A 34 -4.90 5.54 -5.24
CA THR A 34 -4.13 6.79 -5.20
C THR A 34 -2.74 6.54 -4.60
N ALA A 35 -2.65 5.76 -3.53
CA ALA A 35 -1.39 5.38 -2.91
C ALA A 35 -0.53 4.51 -3.85
N ALA A 36 -1.15 3.58 -4.60
CA ALA A 36 -0.49 2.76 -5.61
C ALA A 36 0.19 3.62 -6.68
N LEU A 37 -0.54 4.60 -7.22
CA LEU A 37 0.00 5.56 -8.19
C LEU A 37 1.13 6.39 -7.58
N GLY A 38 1.00 6.80 -6.31
CA GLY A 38 2.06 7.48 -5.58
C GLY A 38 3.34 6.65 -5.50
N MET A 39 3.23 5.37 -5.14
CA MET A 39 4.37 4.45 -5.09
C MET A 39 5.00 4.23 -6.47
N LYS A 40 4.19 4.02 -7.51
CA LYS A 40 4.67 3.87 -8.88
C LYS A 40 5.46 5.08 -9.35
N ASN A 41 4.93 6.28 -9.15
CA ASN A 41 5.60 7.53 -9.52
C ASN A 41 6.94 7.71 -8.77
N LEU A 42 7.01 7.26 -7.51
CA LEU A 42 8.27 7.28 -6.76
C LEU A 42 9.29 6.32 -7.38
N THR A 43 8.87 5.13 -7.80
CA THR A 43 9.74 4.15 -8.48
C THR A 43 10.22 4.67 -9.83
N GLU A 44 9.32 5.21 -10.67
CA GLU A 44 9.69 5.78 -11.98
C GLU A 44 10.63 6.98 -11.84
N ALA A 45 10.42 7.84 -10.84
CA ALA A 45 11.32 8.95 -10.55
C ALA A 45 12.71 8.47 -10.11
N LEU A 46 12.81 7.31 -9.43
CA LEU A 46 14.11 6.71 -9.09
C LEU A 46 14.84 6.26 -10.35
N GLU A 47 14.17 5.53 -11.24
CA GLU A 47 14.74 5.07 -12.51
C GLU A 47 15.21 6.24 -13.40
N GLY A 48 14.43 7.31 -13.46
CA GLY A 48 14.76 8.51 -14.24
C GLY A 48 15.83 9.43 -13.63
N SER A 49 16.08 9.34 -12.32
CA SER A 49 17.00 10.25 -11.61
C SER A 49 18.48 9.94 -11.78
N GLY A 50 18.83 8.79 -12.39
CA GLY A 50 20.22 8.32 -12.49
C GLY A 50 20.82 7.88 -11.14
N MET A 51 20.02 7.87 -10.07
CA MET A 51 20.40 7.28 -8.78
C MET A 51 20.65 5.77 -8.99
N LYS A 52 21.77 5.26 -8.45
CA LYS A 52 22.09 3.84 -8.63
C LYS A 52 21.04 3.02 -7.89
N GLN A 53 20.52 1.95 -8.51
CA GLN A 53 19.54 1.06 -7.87
C GLN A 53 19.96 0.61 -6.45
N VAL A 54 21.26 0.48 -6.22
CA VAL A 54 21.87 0.15 -4.92
C VAL A 54 21.56 1.20 -3.84
N GLU A 55 21.56 2.50 -4.17
CA GLU A 55 21.28 3.58 -3.22
C GLU A 55 19.79 3.63 -2.86
N ALA A 56 18.92 3.41 -3.85
CA ALA A 56 17.48 3.27 -3.64
C ALA A 56 17.16 2.07 -2.75
N ALA A 57 17.78 0.91 -3.04
CA ALA A 57 17.63 -0.30 -2.25
C ALA A 57 18.14 -0.11 -0.81
N ALA A 58 19.27 0.58 -0.61
CA ALA A 58 19.79 0.90 0.72
C ALA A 58 18.85 1.82 1.51
N ALA A 59 18.27 2.84 0.86
CA ALA A 59 17.31 3.74 1.49
C ALA A 59 16.02 3.03 1.91
N LEU A 60 15.50 2.12 1.08
CA LEU A 60 14.35 1.29 1.43
C LEU A 60 14.69 0.26 2.53
N SER A 61 15.87 -0.34 2.47
CA SER A 61 16.35 -1.28 3.50
C SER A 61 16.45 -0.62 4.89
N ALA A 62 16.89 0.64 4.95
CA ALA A 62 16.88 1.43 6.19
C ALA A 62 15.47 1.65 6.77
N ARG A 63 14.42 1.40 5.98
CA ARG A 63 13.00 1.48 6.35
C ARG A 63 12.28 0.15 6.29
N ALA A 64 13.01 -0.96 6.18
CA ALA A 64 12.44 -2.29 6.02
C ALA A 64 11.49 -2.67 7.18
N GLN A 65 11.76 -2.21 8.40
CA GLN A 65 10.87 -2.42 9.55
C GLN A 65 9.53 -1.69 9.39
N ASP A 66 9.55 -0.43 8.97
CA ASP A 66 8.34 0.38 8.75
C ASP A 66 7.51 -0.21 7.59
N ILE A 67 8.18 -0.60 6.51
CA ILE A 67 7.59 -1.27 5.34
C ILE A 67 6.94 -2.60 5.77
N GLY A 68 7.67 -3.45 6.49
CA GLY A 68 7.19 -4.74 6.96
C GLY A 68 6.00 -4.60 7.91
N ALA A 69 6.01 -3.61 8.79
CA ALA A 69 4.89 -3.32 9.68
C ALA A 69 3.62 -2.93 8.90
N ALA A 70 3.75 -2.09 7.87
CA ALA A 70 2.64 -1.73 7.00
C ALA A 70 2.10 -2.95 6.22
N GLN A 71 2.99 -3.78 5.66
CA GLN A 71 2.58 -5.02 4.95
C GLN A 71 1.83 -5.99 5.87
N MET A 72 2.32 -6.19 7.10
CA MET A 72 1.66 -7.04 8.08
C MET A 72 0.27 -6.53 8.45
N ARG A 73 0.11 -5.21 8.62
CA ARG A 73 -1.20 -4.58 8.88
C ARG A 73 -2.16 -4.79 7.71
N ILE A 74 -1.71 -4.55 6.48
CA ILE A 74 -2.50 -4.77 5.27
C ILE A 74 -2.97 -6.22 5.19
N MET A 75 -2.07 -7.19 5.35
CA MET A 75 -2.41 -8.61 5.33
C MET A 75 -3.39 -9.00 6.44
N ALA A 76 -3.17 -8.53 7.66
CA ALA A 76 -4.05 -8.82 8.78
C ALA A 76 -5.48 -8.32 8.54
N ARG A 77 -5.63 -7.08 8.03
CA ARG A 77 -6.95 -6.50 7.72
C ARG A 77 -7.61 -7.15 6.53
N MET A 78 -6.86 -7.47 5.49
CA MET A 78 -7.41 -8.23 4.36
C MET A 78 -7.91 -9.60 4.79
N ASN A 79 -7.17 -10.32 5.65
CA ASN A 79 -7.61 -11.59 6.20
C ASN A 79 -8.87 -11.45 7.06
N GLU A 80 -8.95 -10.41 7.89
CA GLU A 80 -10.13 -10.12 8.71
C GLU A 80 -11.36 -9.81 7.85
N LEU A 81 -11.19 -8.97 6.81
CA LEU A 81 -12.25 -8.66 5.86
C LEU A 81 -12.70 -9.92 5.10
N GLN A 82 -11.77 -10.76 4.64
CA GLN A 82 -12.13 -12.00 3.94
C GLN A 82 -12.94 -12.95 4.82
N GLN A 83 -12.63 -13.03 6.11
CA GLN A 83 -13.34 -13.90 7.06
C GLN A 83 -14.71 -13.36 7.46
N ASN A 84 -14.81 -12.06 7.72
CA ASN A 84 -16.01 -11.46 8.32
C ASN A 84 -16.93 -10.76 7.31
N ASN A 85 -16.35 -10.20 6.24
CA ASN A 85 -17.03 -9.36 5.25
C ASN A 85 -16.44 -9.60 3.83
N PRO A 86 -16.59 -10.79 3.25
CA PRO A 86 -15.93 -11.16 1.99
C PRO A 86 -16.30 -10.24 0.81
N GLU A 87 -17.50 -9.66 0.83
CA GLU A 87 -17.92 -8.68 -0.18
C GLU A 87 -17.09 -7.38 -0.09
N LEU A 88 -16.81 -6.90 1.12
CA LEU A 88 -15.95 -5.73 1.33
C LEU A 88 -14.51 -6.05 0.95
N ALA A 89 -14.03 -7.26 1.28
CA ALA A 89 -12.72 -7.73 0.85
C ALA A 89 -12.58 -7.74 -0.68
N GLY A 90 -13.62 -8.14 -1.41
CA GLY A 90 -13.64 -8.10 -2.87
C GLY A 90 -13.53 -6.68 -3.44
N LEU A 91 -14.18 -5.71 -2.81
CA LEU A 91 -14.17 -4.30 -3.27
C LEU A 91 -12.79 -3.64 -3.15
N VAL A 92 -12.04 -3.96 -2.09
CA VAL A 92 -10.69 -3.41 -1.89
C VAL A 92 -9.59 -4.30 -2.46
N GLY A 93 -9.84 -5.60 -2.58
CA GLY A 93 -8.85 -6.60 -3.00
C GLY A 93 -8.26 -6.33 -4.38
N GLU A 94 -9.07 -5.91 -5.35
CA GLU A 94 -8.59 -5.57 -6.70
C GLU A 94 -7.54 -4.44 -6.67
N GLU A 95 -7.71 -3.46 -5.79
CA GLU A 95 -6.75 -2.35 -5.68
C GLU A 95 -5.50 -2.74 -4.87
N ILE A 96 -5.63 -3.68 -3.93
CA ILE A 96 -4.48 -4.24 -3.20
C ILE A 96 -3.62 -5.11 -4.12
N ASP A 97 -4.22 -5.93 -4.98
CA ASP A 97 -3.48 -6.76 -5.93
C ASP A 97 -2.64 -5.91 -6.89
N ARG A 98 -3.17 -4.77 -7.33
CA ARG A 98 -2.45 -3.78 -8.14
C ARG A 98 -1.26 -3.12 -7.44
N LEU A 99 -1.10 -3.24 -6.13
CA LEU A 99 0.11 -2.78 -5.43
C LEU A 99 1.30 -3.72 -5.70
N SER A 100 1.02 -4.96 -6.11
CA SER A 100 2.02 -6.00 -6.32
C SER A 100 2.42 -6.17 -7.80
N ASP A 101 1.68 -5.53 -8.71
CA ASP A 101 1.96 -5.45 -10.17
C ASP A 101 2.81 -4.22 -10.53
#